data_AF-A0A6A5TYP9-F1
#
_entry.id   AF-A0A6A5TYP9-F1
#
_cell.length_a   1.000
_cell.length_b   1.000
_cell.length_c   1.000
_cell.angle_alpha   90.00
_cell.angle_beta   90.00
_cell.angle_gamma   90.00
#
_symmetry.space_group_name_H-M   'P 1'
#
loop_
_entity.id
_entity.type
_entity.pdbx_description
1 polymer ?
#
loop_
_entity_poly.entity_id
_entity_poly.type
_entity_poly.pdbx_seq_one_letter_code
_entity_poly.pdbx_strand_id
1 'polypeptide(L)'
;MSVDTLQVNGLNSQQGGTKYHVKQQGSGWIADHGPTTGVLKSFLLIGLFQIAAIPAGWEGYVDQQLRTYDSALNDLPNITCRVWLFWVLALLQKEVNGCKVLKCTDLAALEAEIIAWGNQNAGSADLNQQPRPVAASKYL
;
A
#
# COMPACT_ATOMS: atom_id res chain seq x y z
N MET A 1 -6.19 4.28 12.49
CA MET A 1 -4.85 4.38 11.88
C MET A 1 -4.97 3.73 10.51
N SER A 2 -5.02 4.53 9.44
CA SER A 2 -5.20 4.02 8.07
C SER A 2 -3.81 3.81 7.47
N VAL A 3 -3.34 2.56 7.48
CA VAL A 3 -2.07 2.16 6.86
C VAL A 3 -2.41 1.48 5.54
N ASP A 4 -3.12 2.23 4.70
CA ASP A 4 -4.01 1.63 3.68
C ASP A 4 -3.65 2.05 2.25
N THR A 5 -2.45 2.63 2.07
CA THR A 5 -2.00 3.10 0.76
C THR A 5 -0.74 2.37 0.34
N LEU A 6 -0.86 1.55 -0.69
CA LEU A 6 0.29 1.04 -1.42
C LEU A 6 0.69 2.07 -2.48
N GLN A 7 1.97 2.46 -2.51
CA GLN A 7 2.53 3.23 -3.61
C GLN A 7 3.41 2.33 -4.47
N VAL A 8 3.11 2.30 -5.76
CA VAL A 8 3.90 1.62 -6.79
C VAL A 8 4.80 2.67 -7.44
N ASN A 9 6.11 2.49 -7.29
CA ASN A 9 7.23 3.33 -7.77
C ASN A 9 7.58 4.60 -6.96
N GLY A 10 8.90 4.77 -6.78
CA GLY A 10 9.58 6.02 -6.46
C GLY A 10 9.44 6.54 -5.02
N LEU A 11 10.47 6.32 -4.19
CA LEU A 11 10.70 7.13 -2.98
C LEU A 11 11.23 8.54 -3.32
N ASN A 12 11.38 8.87 -4.61
CA ASN A 12 11.81 10.18 -5.09
C ASN A 12 10.61 11.13 -5.15
N SER A 13 10.69 12.22 -4.39
CA SER A 13 9.68 13.27 -4.29
C SER A 13 9.32 13.96 -5.62
N GLN A 14 10.12 13.77 -6.69
CA GLN A 14 9.89 14.38 -8.01
C GLN A 14 9.18 13.49 -9.03
N GLN A 15 9.18 12.16 -8.89
CA GLN A 15 8.65 11.25 -9.93
C GLN A 15 7.19 10.82 -9.71
N GLY A 16 6.59 11.13 -8.56
CA GLY A 16 5.23 10.71 -8.24
C GLY A 16 5.08 9.19 -8.23
N GLY A 17 3.83 8.73 -8.15
CA GLY A 17 3.49 7.31 -8.21
C GLY A 17 1.99 7.13 -8.35
N THR A 18 1.53 5.89 -8.26
CA THR A 18 0.09 5.59 -8.16
C THR A 18 -0.23 5.22 -6.72
N LYS A 19 -1.20 5.92 -6.13
CA LYS A 19 -1.81 5.57 -4.86
C LYS A 19 -2.93 4.58 -5.14
N TYR A 20 -2.95 3.47 -4.40
CA TYR A 20 -4.05 2.51 -4.42
C TYR A 20 -4.72 2.47 -3.05
N HIS A 21 -6.05 2.48 -3.04
CA HIS A 21 -6.85 2.52 -1.83
C HIS A 21 -8.27 2.04 -2.16
N VAL A 22 -8.92 1.35 -1.23
CA VAL A 22 -10.38 1.16 -1.25
C VAL A 22 -10.96 1.82 -0.01
N LYS A 23 -12.06 2.56 -0.18
CA LYS A 23 -12.69 3.29 0.91
C LYS A 23 -14.18 3.04 0.97
N GLN A 24 -14.73 3.12 2.18
CA GLN A 24 -16.16 3.06 2.38
C GLN A 24 -16.81 4.35 1.84
N GLN A 25 -17.87 4.19 1.05
CA GLN A 25 -18.72 5.27 0.58
C GLN A 25 -20.18 4.85 0.77
N GLY A 26 -20.88 5.52 1.70
CA GLY A 26 -22.23 5.11 2.11
C GLY A 26 -22.23 3.71 2.72
N SER A 27 -23.10 2.83 2.21
CA SER A 27 -23.18 1.43 2.62
C SER A 27 -22.22 0.49 1.89
N GLY A 28 -21.43 0.99 0.93
CA GLY A 28 -20.56 0.18 0.08
C GLY A 28 -19.10 0.61 0.10
N TRP A 29 -18.31 -0.02 -0.77
CA TRP A 29 -16.89 0.21 -0.97
C TRP A 29 -16.62 0.64 -2.41
N ILE A 30 -15.67 1.57 -2.58
CA ILE A 30 -15.21 2.03 -3.89
C ILE A 30 -13.68 1.96 -3.97
N ALA A 31 -13.18 1.74 -5.18
CA ALA A 31 -11.78 1.94 -5.53
C ALA A 31 -11.45 3.43 -5.62
N ASP A 32 -10.35 3.85 -5.00
CA ASP A 32 -9.85 5.23 -4.94
C ASP A 32 -8.38 5.26 -5.38
N HIS A 33 -8.12 4.65 -6.54
CA HIS A 33 -6.79 4.54 -7.12
C HIS A 33 -6.51 5.73 -8.04
N GLY A 34 -5.29 6.26 -8.02
CA GLY A 34 -4.95 7.35 -8.93
C GLY A 34 -3.50 7.82 -8.84
N PRO A 35 -3.03 8.56 -9.87
CA PRO A 35 -1.71 9.18 -9.84
C PRO A 35 -1.63 10.18 -8.69
N THR A 36 -0.47 10.25 -8.04
CA THR A 36 -0.18 11.19 -6.96
C THR A 36 1.22 11.75 -7.10
N THR A 37 1.35 13.06 -6.86
CA THR A 37 2.62 13.75 -6.65
C THR A 37 2.55 14.41 -5.28
N GLY A 38 3.45 14.02 -4.36
CA GLY A 38 3.48 14.60 -3.01
C GLY A 38 2.60 13.90 -1.96
N VAL A 39 2.45 12.57 -2.03
CA VAL A 39 1.75 11.78 -1.00
C VAL A 39 2.22 12.12 0.43
N LEU A 40 3.52 12.41 0.62
CA LEU A 40 4.11 12.81 1.91
C LEU A 40 3.51 14.09 2.49
N LYS A 41 2.79 14.90 1.71
CA LYS A 41 2.09 16.11 2.18
C LYS A 41 0.64 15.83 2.62
N SER A 42 0.17 14.58 2.52
CA SER A 42 -1.21 14.22 2.83
C SER A 42 -1.51 14.41 4.33
N PHE A 43 -2.69 14.94 4.62
CA PHE A 43 -3.21 15.08 5.98
C PHE A 43 -3.37 13.70 6.64
N LEU A 44 -2.96 13.56 7.90
CA LEU A 44 -2.95 12.32 8.70
C LEU A 44 -2.10 11.16 8.18
N LEU A 45 -1.32 11.35 7.11
CA LEU A 45 -0.36 10.33 6.69
C LEU A 45 0.76 10.22 7.72
N ILE A 46 0.99 9.01 8.23
CA ILE A 46 2.12 8.73 9.13
C ILE A 46 3.43 8.77 8.36
N GLY A 47 3.51 8.12 7.21
CA GLY A 47 4.68 8.12 6.33
C GLY A 47 4.57 7.05 5.25
N LEU A 48 5.68 6.75 4.58
CA LEU A 48 5.74 5.68 3.58
C LEU A 48 6.60 4.53 4.09
N PHE A 49 6.11 3.31 3.90
CA PHE A 49 6.82 2.09 4.25
C PHE A 49 6.94 1.19 3.03
N GLN A 50 8.16 1.01 2.52
CA GLN A 50 8.42 0.23 1.33
C GLN A 50 8.43 -1.26 1.67
N ILE A 51 7.57 -2.04 1.01
CA ILE A 51 7.46 -3.50 1.24
C ILE A 51 7.97 -4.35 0.07
N ALA A 52 8.20 -3.73 -1.09
CA ALA A 52 8.70 -4.37 -2.28
C ALA A 52 9.48 -3.37 -3.15
N ALA A 53 10.40 -3.87 -3.97
CA ALA A 53 10.99 -3.13 -5.07
C ALA A 53 10.45 -3.72 -6.38
N ILE A 54 9.76 -2.90 -7.16
CA ILE A 54 9.12 -3.35 -8.40
C ILE A 54 10.19 -3.40 -9.49
N PRO A 55 10.43 -4.56 -10.12
CA PRO A 55 11.38 -4.64 -11.22
C PRO A 55 10.89 -3.83 -12.42
N ALA A 56 11.81 -3.28 -13.20
CA ALA A 56 11.46 -2.54 -14.41
C ALA A 56 10.64 -3.41 -15.38
N GLY A 57 9.55 -2.86 -15.90
CA GLY A 57 8.62 -3.56 -16.79
C GLY A 57 7.52 -4.36 -16.08
N TRP A 58 7.52 -4.41 -14.74
CA TRP A 58 6.50 -5.09 -13.95
C TRP A 58 5.38 -4.17 -13.46
N GLU A 59 5.45 -2.88 -13.74
CA GLU A 59 4.49 -1.87 -13.28
C GLU A 59 3.06 -2.22 -13.72
N GLY A 60 2.87 -2.66 -14.97
CA GLY A 60 1.57 -3.05 -15.50
C GLY A 60 1.00 -4.30 -14.82
N TYR A 61 1.86 -5.29 -14.52
CA TYR A 61 1.44 -6.47 -13.75
C TYR A 61 0.99 -6.08 -12.34
N VAL A 62 1.77 -5.22 -11.67
CA VAL A 62 1.45 -4.77 -10.30
C VAL A 62 0.16 -3.95 -10.28
N ASP A 63 -0.04 -3.02 -11.21
CA ASP A 63 -1.30 -2.26 -11.34
C ASP A 63 -2.50 -3.22 -11.56
N GLN A 64 -2.35 -4.20 -12.45
CA GLN A 64 -3.37 -5.21 -12.68
C GLN A 64 -3.72 -5.98 -11.40
N GLN A 65 -2.71 -6.45 -10.63
CA GLN A 65 -2.97 -7.19 -9.39
C GLN A 65 -3.68 -6.32 -8.35
N LEU A 66 -3.32 -5.04 -8.22
CA LEU A 66 -3.94 -4.10 -7.28
C LEU A 66 -5.40 -3.80 -7.62
N ARG A 67 -5.78 -3.89 -8.90
CA ARG A 67 -7.15 -3.65 -9.38
C ARG A 67 -8.01 -4.91 -9.48
N THR A 68 -7.47 -6.08 -9.12
CA THR A 68 -8.12 -7.40 -9.32
C THR A 68 -9.56 -7.45 -8.78
N TYR A 69 -9.84 -6.76 -7.68
CA TYR A 69 -11.13 -6.85 -6.98
C TYR A 69 -12.03 -5.63 -7.19
N ASP A 70 -11.64 -4.64 -8.00
CA ASP A 70 -12.33 -3.35 -8.12
C ASP A 70 -13.82 -3.51 -8.49
N SER A 71 -14.14 -4.42 -9.40
CA SER A 71 -15.52 -4.67 -9.86
C SER A 71 -16.36 -5.52 -8.91
N ALA A 72 -15.74 -6.17 -7.93
CA ALA A 72 -16.38 -7.12 -7.02
C ALA A 72 -16.40 -6.63 -5.56
N LEU A 73 -15.92 -5.42 -5.27
CA LEU A 73 -15.77 -4.91 -3.90
C LEU A 73 -17.03 -5.08 -3.04
N ASN A 74 -18.21 -4.84 -3.61
CA ASN A 74 -19.48 -4.90 -2.87
C ASN A 74 -20.11 -6.30 -2.79
N ASP A 75 -19.57 -7.26 -3.54
CA ASP A 75 -20.01 -8.66 -3.52
C ASP A 75 -19.12 -9.53 -2.60
N LEU A 76 -17.97 -8.99 -2.18
CA LEU A 76 -17.01 -9.68 -1.33
C LEU A 76 -17.39 -9.55 0.15
N PRO A 77 -17.63 -10.66 0.87
CA PRO A 77 -18.06 -10.61 2.26
C PRO A 77 -16.97 -10.04 3.16
N ASN A 78 -17.36 -9.18 4.11
CA ASN A 78 -16.48 -8.58 5.12
C ASN A 78 -15.29 -7.79 4.55
N ILE A 79 -15.44 -7.23 3.33
CA ILE A 79 -14.39 -6.42 2.75
C ILE A 79 -14.12 -5.18 3.63
N THR A 80 -12.84 -4.88 3.77
CA THR A 80 -12.32 -3.64 4.34
C THR A 80 -11.07 -3.25 3.56
N CYS A 81 -10.56 -2.04 3.73
CA CYS A 81 -9.29 -1.68 3.08
C CYS A 81 -8.14 -2.61 3.47
N ARG A 82 -8.02 -2.94 4.76
CA ARG A 82 -7.03 -3.89 5.25
C ARG A 82 -7.19 -5.27 4.60
N VAL A 83 -8.42 -5.80 4.54
CA VAL A 83 -8.70 -7.12 3.93
C VAL A 83 -8.37 -7.11 2.43
N TRP A 84 -8.81 -6.09 1.70
CA TRP A 84 -8.47 -5.90 0.29
C TRP A 84 -6.96 -5.86 0.08
N LEU A 85 -6.24 -5.09 0.88
CA LEU A 85 -4.78 -4.95 0.79
C LEU A 85 -4.10 -6.31 0.96
N PHE A 86 -4.50 -7.10 1.96
CA PHE A 86 -3.93 -8.44 2.16
C PHE A 86 -4.19 -9.39 1.00
N TRP A 87 -5.38 -9.32 0.38
CA TRP A 87 -5.68 -10.14 -0.79
C TRP A 87 -4.81 -9.78 -2.00
N VAL A 88 -4.60 -8.50 -2.28
CA VAL A 88 -3.73 -8.08 -3.39
C VAL A 88 -2.25 -8.35 -3.08
N LEU A 89 -1.81 -8.23 -1.82
CA LEU A 89 -0.46 -8.63 -1.42
C LEU A 89 -0.23 -10.14 -1.62
N ALA A 90 -1.21 -10.98 -1.30
CA ALA A 90 -1.13 -12.42 -1.56
C ALA A 90 -1.04 -12.75 -3.07
N LEU A 91 -1.64 -11.94 -3.95
CA LEU A 91 -1.44 -12.06 -5.40
C LEU A 91 0.01 -11.72 -5.78
N LEU A 92 0.59 -10.68 -5.19
CA LEU A 92 1.96 -10.24 -5.45
C LEU A 92 3.04 -11.18 -4.86
N GLN A 93 2.68 -12.08 -3.94
CA GLN A 93 3.56 -13.16 -3.45
C GLN A 93 3.71 -14.32 -4.45
N LYS A 94 2.79 -14.45 -5.42
CA LYS A 94 2.85 -15.52 -6.41
C LYS A 94 4.04 -15.30 -7.35
N GLU A 95 4.77 -16.37 -7.62
CA GLU A 95 5.84 -16.34 -8.60
C GLU A 95 5.26 -16.45 -10.02
N VAL A 96 5.65 -15.52 -10.88
CA VAL A 96 5.23 -15.47 -12.29
C VAL A 96 6.49 -15.25 -13.12
N ASN A 97 6.74 -16.09 -14.12
CA ASN A 97 7.92 -16.00 -15.01
C ASN A 97 9.26 -15.87 -14.24
N GLY A 98 9.41 -16.58 -13.12
CA GLY A 98 10.62 -16.53 -12.27
C GLY A 98 10.77 -15.24 -11.45
N CYS A 99 9.75 -14.38 -11.43
CA CYS A 99 9.74 -13.15 -10.65
C CYS A 99 8.69 -13.23 -9.54
N LYS A 100 9.08 -12.76 -8.35
CA LYS A 100 8.21 -12.60 -7.19
C LYS A 100 8.32 -11.17 -6.69
N VAL A 101 7.26 -10.39 -6.88
CA VAL A 101 7.25 -8.95 -6.56
C VAL A 101 7.32 -8.73 -5.05
N LEU A 102 6.46 -9.41 -4.28
CA LEU A 102 6.50 -9.36 -2.82
C LEU A 102 7.27 -10.57 -2.28
N LYS A 103 8.51 -10.35 -1.86
CA LYS A 103 9.40 -11.40 -1.34
C LYS A 103 8.98 -11.90 0.05
N CYS A 104 8.41 -11.04 0.88
CA CYS A 104 7.89 -11.42 2.19
C CYS A 104 6.84 -12.52 2.03
N THR A 105 7.04 -13.68 2.67
CA THR A 105 6.10 -14.82 2.64
C THR A 105 5.12 -14.83 3.81
N ASP A 106 5.38 -14.06 4.86
CA ASP A 106 4.54 -13.96 6.06
C ASP A 106 3.90 -12.57 6.16
N LEU A 107 2.68 -12.44 5.63
CA LEU A 107 1.95 -11.17 5.63
C LEU A 107 1.55 -10.71 7.04
N ALA A 108 1.39 -11.63 7.99
CA ALA A 108 1.09 -11.27 9.37
C ALA A 108 2.31 -10.64 10.04
N ALA A 109 3.51 -11.17 9.80
CA ALA A 109 4.75 -10.57 10.27
C ALA A 109 5.03 -9.22 9.60
N LEU A 110 4.75 -9.08 8.30
CA LEU A 110 4.87 -7.81 7.59
C LEU A 110 3.94 -6.74 8.18
N GLU A 111 2.69 -7.08 8.46
CA GLU A 111 1.76 -6.16 9.10
C GLU A 111 2.18 -5.78 10.51
N ALA A 112 2.65 -6.73 11.32
CA ALA A 112 3.15 -6.43 12.66
C ALA A 112 4.32 -5.45 12.62
N GLU A 113 5.25 -5.61 11.66
CA GLU A 113 6.34 -4.68 11.40
C GLU A 113 5.83 -3.27 11.06
N ILE A 114 4.89 -3.18 10.10
CA ILE A 114 4.31 -1.92 9.63
C ILE A 114 3.54 -1.21 10.75
N ILE A 115 2.73 -1.93 11.53
CA ILE A 115 1.98 -1.37 12.67
C ILE A 115 2.94 -0.87 13.74
N ALA A 116 3.98 -1.64 14.08
CA ALA A 116 4.97 -1.23 15.07
C ALA A 116 5.67 0.07 14.64
N TRP A 117 6.09 0.16 13.38
CA TRP A 117 6.67 1.37 12.82
C TRP A 117 5.67 2.54 12.79
N GLY A 118 4.42 2.28 12.39
CA GLY A 118 3.36 3.28 12.37
C GLY A 118 3.09 3.88 13.76
N ASN A 119 3.02 3.03 14.79
CA ASN A 119 2.82 3.46 16.17
C ASN A 119 3.98 4.31 16.69
N GLN A 120 5.22 3.99 16.34
CA GLN A 120 6.40 4.81 16.70
C GLN A 120 6.36 6.21 16.09
N ASN A 121 5.70 6.38 14.94
CA ASN A 121 5.60 7.64 14.21
C ASN A 121 4.22 8.32 14.34
N ALA A 122 3.27 7.75 15.09
CA ALA A 122 1.92 8.28 15.19
C ALA A 122 1.88 9.68 15.85
N GLY A 123 2.71 9.92 16.87
CA GLY A 123 2.78 11.21 17.55
C GLY A 123 3.30 12.34 16.66
N SER A 124 4.32 12.09 15.84
CA SER A 124 4.82 13.09 14.88
C SER A 124 3.80 13.34 13.76
N ALA A 125 3.04 12.32 13.38
CA ALA A 125 1.95 12.43 12.42
C ALA A 125 0.84 13.38 12.91
N ASP A 126 0.39 13.17 14.16
CA ASP A 126 -0.64 13.98 14.85
C ASP A 126 -0.25 15.46 14.97
N LEU A 127 1.01 15.72 15.31
CA LEU A 127 1.58 17.08 15.37
C LEU A 127 1.86 17.70 13.99
N ASN A 128 1.51 17.01 12.90
CA ASN A 128 1.77 17.42 11.52
C ASN A 128 3.26 17.75 11.25
N GLN A 129 4.19 17.06 11.91
CA GLN A 129 5.62 17.26 11.68
C GLN A 129 6.03 16.82 10.27
N GLN A 130 6.89 17.61 9.64
CA GLN A 130 7.38 17.41 8.27
C GLN A 130 8.93 17.42 8.26
N PRO A 131 9.59 16.65 7.37
CA PRO A 131 9.00 15.73 6.39
C PRO A 131 8.43 14.46 7.04
N ARG A 132 7.44 13.83 6.39
CA ARG A 132 6.95 12.52 6.83
C ARG A 132 8.05 11.44 6.69
N PRO A 133 8.17 10.52 7.66
CA PRO A 133 9.17 9.47 7.63
C PRO A 133 8.96 8.51 6.46
N VAL A 134 10.08 7.99 5.97
CA VAL A 134 10.15 6.93 4.95
C VAL A 134 11.00 5.81 5.52
N ALA A 135 10.51 4.57 5.44
CA ALA A 135 11.24 3.39 5.85
C ALA A 135 11.02 2.24 4.87
N ALA A 136 11.76 1.16 5.07
CA ALA A 136 11.74 -0.02 4.24
C ALA A 136 11.61 -1.25 5.13
N SER A 137 10.83 -2.23 4.68
CA SER A 137 10.68 -3.52 5.34
C SER A 137 12.01 -4.27 5.37
N LYS A 138 12.24 -5.03 6.44
CA LYS A 138 13.37 -5.97 6.51
C LYS A 138 13.29 -7.13 5.50
N TYR A 139 12.15 -7.30 4.83
CA TYR A 139 11.88 -8.38 3.87
C TYR A 139 12.13 -8.01 2.40
N LEU A 140 12.82 -6.89 2.13
CA LEU A 140 13.17 -6.44 0.78
C LEU A 140 14.19 -7.31 0.04
#